data_AF-A0A8H4XR89-F1
#
_entry.id   AF-A0A8H4XR89-F1
#
_cell.length_a   1.000
_cell.length_b   1.000
_cell.length_c   1.000
_cell.angle_alpha   90.00
_cell.angle_beta   90.00
_cell.angle_gamma   90.00
#
_symmetry.space_group_name_H-M   'P 1'
#
loop_
_entity.id
_entity.type
_entity.pdbx_description
1 polymer ?
#
loop_
_entity_poly.entity_id
_entity_poly.type
_entity_poly.pdbx_seq_one_letter_code
_entity_poly.pdbx_strand_id
1 'polypeptide(L)'
;MIVGLLVEAGADVHEKMQGDMDSSYLPLTTESFIDRAVRMFAALLGDEFIPSSVLEKTSPPQGTDEKTRQKAHFELNALHLAVISKSVVKVKLFLQLGAEVNSKFIIKAEDLLLEAIPLHLATIWQDKDVATRLIKAGSDVQATLPFKISKLLSVEVTPLHLASLAENGDTVHGLLQLGAKDTSAIIRVAQMRVEMSAIHFAAINGSTAVTQL
;
A
#
# COMPACT_ATOMS: atom_id res chain seq x y z
N MET A 1 0.66 -26.04 -3.13
CA MET A 1 0.94 -27.35 -2.51
C MET A 1 1.72 -27.17 -1.21
N ILE A 2 2.87 -26.50 -1.19
CA ILE A 2 3.68 -26.31 0.04
C ILE A 2 2.97 -25.49 1.13
N VAL A 3 2.36 -24.34 0.80
CA VAL A 3 1.70 -23.47 1.81
C VAL A 3 0.59 -24.20 2.58
N GLY A 4 -0.26 -24.97 1.90
CA GLY A 4 -1.33 -25.75 2.56
C GLY A 4 -0.76 -26.79 3.52
N LEU A 5 0.29 -27.50 3.10
CA LEU A 5 0.98 -28.48 3.95
C LEU A 5 1.61 -27.84 5.19
N LEU A 6 2.16 -26.63 5.08
CA LEU A 6 2.72 -25.92 6.23
C LEU A 6 1.65 -25.53 7.25
N VAL A 7 0.49 -25.04 6.79
CA VAL A 7 -0.63 -24.71 7.69
C VAL A 7 -1.23 -25.97 8.32
N GLU A 8 -1.37 -27.07 7.57
CA GLU A 8 -1.76 -28.37 8.11
C GLU A 8 -0.77 -28.90 9.15
N ALA A 9 0.53 -28.60 8.99
CA ALA A 9 1.58 -28.91 9.96
C ALA A 9 1.61 -27.95 11.17
N GLY A 10 0.70 -26.98 11.25
CA GLY A 10 0.54 -26.06 12.37
C GLY A 10 1.17 -24.67 12.18
N ALA A 11 1.61 -24.31 10.97
CA ALA A 11 2.05 -22.95 10.69
C ALA A 11 0.88 -21.96 10.81
N ASP A 12 1.11 -20.84 11.47
CA ASP A 12 0.10 -19.80 11.66
C ASP A 12 0.02 -18.90 10.41
N VAL A 13 -1.16 -18.86 9.78
CA VAL A 13 -1.42 -18.00 8.62
C VAL A 13 -1.40 -16.50 8.97
N HIS A 14 -1.54 -16.17 10.25
CA HIS A 14 -1.51 -14.81 10.78
C HIS A 14 -0.13 -14.38 11.26
N GLU A 15 0.87 -15.25 11.17
CA GLU A 15 2.23 -14.94 11.60
C GLU A 15 2.74 -13.68 10.90
N LYS A 16 3.22 -12.73 11.72
CA LYS A 16 3.77 -11.47 11.23
C LYS A 16 5.27 -11.60 11.00
N MET A 17 5.69 -11.28 9.79
CA MET A 17 7.08 -10.92 9.51
C MET A 17 7.27 -9.46 9.93
N GLN A 18 8.18 -9.23 10.88
CA GLN A 18 8.49 -7.90 11.37
C GLN A 18 10.00 -7.73 11.54
N GLY A 19 10.47 -6.49 11.43
CA GLY A 19 11.88 -6.18 11.55
C GLY A 19 12.15 -4.69 11.48
N ASP A 20 13.42 -4.34 11.63
CA ASP A 20 13.90 -2.98 11.45
C ASP A 20 14.71 -2.90 10.15
N MET A 21 14.47 -1.86 9.38
CA MET A 21 15.28 -1.50 8.21
C MET A 21 15.88 -0.11 8.40
N ASP A 22 16.94 0.18 7.67
CA ASP A 22 17.51 1.52 7.62
C ASP A 22 16.51 2.49 6.98
N SER A 23 16.19 3.59 7.66
CA SER A 23 15.27 4.59 7.13
C SER A 23 15.87 5.35 5.95
N SER A 24 17.16 5.20 5.65
CA SER A 24 17.77 5.73 4.43
C SER A 24 17.24 5.09 3.14
N TYR A 25 16.46 4.00 3.24
CA TYR A 25 15.70 3.44 2.11
C TYR A 25 14.31 4.09 1.95
N LEU A 26 13.91 4.96 2.89
CA LEU A 26 12.65 5.72 2.85
C LEU A 26 12.73 7.16 2.28
N PRO A 27 13.88 7.81 2.01
CA PRO A 27 13.90 9.24 1.74
C PRO A 27 13.18 9.59 0.44
N LEU A 28 12.48 10.71 0.54
CA LEU A 28 11.50 11.24 -0.39
C LEU A 28 12.22 12.09 -1.45
N THR A 29 12.73 11.48 -2.52
CA THR A 29 12.99 12.26 -3.75
C THR A 29 11.68 12.48 -4.51
N THR A 30 11.67 13.42 -5.46
CA THR A 30 10.53 14.01 -6.19
C THR A 30 9.61 13.05 -6.98
N GLU A 31 9.68 11.74 -6.76
CA GLU A 31 8.92 10.72 -7.49
C GLU A 31 7.54 10.44 -6.85
N SER A 32 6.64 9.87 -7.67
CA SER A 32 5.26 9.54 -7.30
C SER A 32 5.19 8.57 -6.11
N PHE A 33 4.08 8.57 -5.38
CA PHE A 33 3.83 7.64 -4.26
C PHE A 33 4.01 6.15 -4.67
N ILE A 34 3.66 5.82 -5.92
CA ILE A 34 3.83 4.47 -6.50
C ILE A 34 5.31 4.10 -6.61
N ASP A 35 6.15 5.01 -7.10
CA ASP A 35 7.61 4.80 -7.22
C ASP A 35 8.26 4.54 -5.85
N ARG A 36 7.75 5.19 -4.80
CA ARG A 36 8.23 5.03 -3.42
C ARG A 36 7.86 3.68 -2.83
N ALA A 37 6.60 3.26 -2.98
CA ALA A 37 6.17 1.93 -2.54
C ALA A 37 6.97 0.84 -3.27
N VAL A 38 7.18 0.99 -4.58
CA VAL A 38 7.95 0.02 -5.40
C VAL A 38 9.42 -0.09 -4.94
N ARG A 39 10.13 1.02 -4.71
CA ARG A 39 11.53 1.02 -4.20
C ARG A 39 11.66 0.35 -2.83
N MET A 40 10.70 0.59 -1.96
CA MET A 40 10.65 0.03 -0.61
C MET A 40 10.48 -1.49 -0.64
N PHE A 41 9.62 -2.02 -1.53
CA PHE A 41 9.49 -3.46 -1.72
C PHE A 41 10.69 -4.08 -2.45
N ALA A 42 11.38 -3.32 -3.32
CA ALA A 42 12.66 -3.71 -3.93
C ALA A 42 13.69 -4.08 -2.86
N ALA A 43 13.85 -3.17 -1.90
CA ALA A 43 14.82 -3.32 -0.82
C ALA A 43 14.47 -4.49 0.12
N LEU A 44 13.18 -4.79 0.29
CA LEU A 44 12.71 -5.83 1.22
C LEU A 44 12.69 -7.23 0.60
N LEU A 45 12.36 -7.35 -0.71
CA LEU A 45 12.06 -8.62 -1.36
C LEU A 45 13.03 -8.99 -2.50
N GLY A 46 13.97 -8.11 -2.85
CA GLY A 46 14.97 -8.32 -3.90
C GLY A 46 14.47 -8.01 -5.31
N ASP A 47 15.41 -7.95 -6.26
CA ASP A 47 15.23 -7.44 -7.64
C ASP A 47 14.26 -8.26 -8.51
N GLU A 48 13.84 -9.44 -8.06
CA GLU A 48 13.08 -10.43 -8.85
C GLU A 48 11.63 -9.98 -9.16
N PHE A 49 11.12 -8.95 -8.48
CA PHE A 49 9.71 -8.51 -8.58
C PHE A 49 9.49 -7.13 -9.22
N ILE A 50 10.53 -6.48 -9.77
CA ILE A 50 10.45 -5.08 -10.23
C ILE A 50 10.91 -4.91 -11.69
N PRO A 51 10.22 -4.09 -12.51
CA PRO A 51 10.69 -3.74 -13.85
C PRO A 51 12.08 -3.13 -13.81
N SER A 52 12.97 -3.59 -14.69
CA SER A 52 14.39 -3.20 -14.73
C SER A 52 14.64 -1.70 -14.88
N SER A 53 13.66 -0.92 -15.33
CA SER A 53 13.69 0.55 -15.40
C SER A 53 13.74 1.25 -14.03
N VAL A 54 13.38 0.57 -12.94
CA VAL A 54 13.34 1.13 -11.57
C VAL A 54 14.60 0.79 -10.76
N LEU A 55 15.38 -0.22 -11.21
CA LEU A 55 16.57 -0.73 -10.53
C LEU A 55 17.78 0.22 -10.55
N GLU A 56 17.80 1.22 -11.45
CA GLU A 56 18.95 2.15 -11.58
C GLU A 56 19.21 3.06 -10.36
N LYS A 57 18.36 3.04 -9.34
CA LYS A 57 18.43 3.98 -8.20
C LYS A 57 18.31 3.30 -6.82
N THR A 58 18.73 2.04 -6.66
CA THR A 58 18.65 1.27 -5.40
C THR A 58 19.92 1.33 -4.53
N SER A 59 20.97 2.05 -4.95
CA SER A 59 22.16 2.27 -4.12
C SER A 59 21.82 3.08 -2.87
N PRO A 60 22.24 2.66 -1.65
CA PRO A 60 22.09 3.49 -0.47
C PRO A 60 22.76 4.85 -0.72
N PRO A 61 22.15 5.98 -0.31
CA PRO A 61 22.73 7.30 -0.54
C PRO A 61 24.15 7.35 0.06
N GLN A 62 25.15 7.58 -0.81
CA GLN A 62 26.55 7.64 -0.40
C GLN A 62 26.74 8.83 0.56
N GLY A 63 27.29 8.57 1.76
CA GLY A 63 27.70 9.60 2.71
C GLY A 63 26.99 9.65 4.07
N THR A 64 26.20 8.65 4.45
CA THR A 64 25.55 8.62 5.78
C THR A 64 26.41 7.87 6.82
N ASP A 65 26.77 8.57 7.89
CA ASP A 65 27.51 8.03 9.04
C ASP A 65 26.68 6.94 9.75
N GLU A 66 27.26 5.75 9.93
CA GLU A 66 26.59 4.53 10.42
C GLU A 66 25.90 4.75 11.78
N LYS A 67 26.43 5.68 12.60
CA LYS A 67 25.89 6.06 13.91
C LYS A 67 24.62 6.94 13.86
N THR A 68 24.24 7.48 12.71
CA THR A 68 23.07 8.39 12.55
C THR A 68 21.90 7.78 11.77
N ARG A 69 21.98 6.50 11.38
CA ARG A 69 20.92 5.81 10.65
C ARG A 69 19.68 5.66 11.54
N GLN A 70 18.63 6.41 11.22
CA GLN A 70 17.31 6.16 11.79
C GLN A 70 16.82 4.79 11.32
N LYS A 71 16.12 4.07 12.19
CA LYS A 71 15.51 2.79 11.86
C LYS A 71 14.02 2.99 11.59
N ALA A 72 13.52 2.28 10.60
CA ALA A 72 12.11 2.11 10.35
C ALA A 72 11.70 0.69 10.71
N HIS A 73 10.72 0.57 11.59
CA HIS A 73 10.09 -0.70 11.91
C HIS A 73 9.06 -1.04 10.84
N PHE A 74 8.94 -2.31 10.48
CA PHE A 74 7.89 -2.81 9.60
C PHE A 74 7.20 -4.05 10.16
N GLU A 75 5.93 -4.22 9.80
CA GLU A 75 5.14 -5.44 10.06
C GLU A 75 4.34 -5.80 8.81
N LEU A 76 4.38 -7.08 8.40
CA LEU A 76 3.59 -7.63 7.30
C LEU A 76 3.31 -9.13 7.53
N ASN A 77 2.48 -9.74 6.69
CA ASN A 77 2.13 -11.16 6.80
C ASN A 77 2.08 -11.82 5.41
N ALA A 78 1.74 -13.10 5.38
CA ALA A 78 1.68 -13.87 4.14
C ALA A 78 0.69 -13.32 3.11
N LEU A 79 -0.45 -12.77 3.54
CA LEU A 79 -1.43 -12.14 2.64
C LEU A 79 -0.85 -10.88 1.99
N HIS A 80 -0.14 -10.03 2.75
CA HIS A 80 0.56 -8.87 2.18
C HIS A 80 1.54 -9.29 1.09
N LEU A 81 2.38 -10.30 1.35
CA LEU A 81 3.33 -10.83 0.37
C LEU A 81 2.64 -11.36 -0.89
N ALA A 82 1.49 -12.02 -0.73
CA ALA A 82 0.70 -12.48 -1.87
C ALA A 82 0.21 -11.33 -2.74
N VAL A 83 -0.27 -10.24 -2.12
CA VAL A 83 -0.71 -9.02 -2.81
C VAL A 83 0.47 -8.30 -3.48
N ILE A 84 1.61 -8.17 -2.79
CA ILE A 84 2.86 -7.61 -3.35
C ILE A 84 3.31 -8.38 -4.59
N SER A 85 3.23 -9.71 -4.53
CA SER A 85 3.56 -10.57 -5.68
C SER A 85 2.52 -10.55 -6.81
N LYS A 86 1.44 -9.76 -6.70
CA LYS A 86 0.32 -9.68 -7.66
C LYS A 86 -0.29 -11.03 -8.00
N SER A 87 -0.22 -11.99 -7.07
CA SER A 87 -0.62 -13.37 -7.33
C SER A 87 -2.03 -13.65 -6.82
N VAL A 88 -3.01 -13.52 -7.72
CA VAL A 88 -4.42 -13.84 -7.45
C VAL A 88 -4.59 -15.26 -6.86
N VAL A 89 -3.78 -16.22 -7.31
CA VAL A 89 -3.81 -17.61 -6.82
C VAL A 89 -3.35 -17.68 -5.36
N LYS A 90 -2.25 -17.01 -4.99
CA LYS A 90 -1.77 -16.97 -3.60
C LYS A 90 -2.74 -16.23 -2.69
N VAL A 91 -3.28 -15.09 -3.15
CA VAL A 91 -4.29 -14.32 -2.40
C VAL A 91 -5.51 -15.18 -2.08
N LYS A 92 -6.07 -15.87 -3.09
CA LYS A 92 -7.18 -16.81 -2.87
C LYS A 92 -6.82 -17.90 -1.86
N LEU A 93 -5.64 -18.50 -2.00
CA LEU A 93 -5.19 -19.56 -1.10
C LEU A 93 -5.12 -19.07 0.36
N PHE A 94 -4.45 -17.94 0.62
CA PHE A 94 -4.34 -17.42 1.98
C PHE A 94 -5.69 -17.03 2.58
N LEU A 95 -6.59 -16.42 1.80
CA LEU A 95 -7.95 -16.12 2.25
C LEU A 95 -8.75 -17.40 2.57
N GLN A 96 -8.61 -18.46 1.76
CA GLN A 96 -9.23 -19.77 2.04
C GLN A 96 -8.68 -20.43 3.29
N LEU A 97 -7.41 -20.18 3.61
CA LEU A 97 -6.75 -20.66 4.83
C LEU A 97 -7.07 -19.78 6.06
N GLY A 98 -7.93 -18.77 5.92
CA GLY A 98 -8.41 -17.95 7.04
C GLY A 98 -7.60 -16.67 7.29
N ALA A 99 -6.69 -16.27 6.39
CA ALA A 99 -5.95 -15.02 6.53
C ALA A 99 -6.89 -13.82 6.72
N GLU A 100 -6.54 -12.94 7.66
CA GLU A 100 -7.32 -11.75 7.96
C GLU A 100 -7.24 -10.74 6.80
N VAL A 101 -8.34 -10.54 6.09
CA VAL A 101 -8.40 -9.70 4.87
C VAL A 101 -8.04 -8.22 5.12
N ASN A 102 -8.24 -7.74 6.36
CA ASN A 102 -7.97 -6.36 6.77
C ASN A 102 -6.73 -6.24 7.68
N SER A 103 -5.86 -7.25 7.70
CA SER A 103 -4.60 -7.18 8.45
C SER A 103 -3.80 -5.95 8.05
N LYS A 104 -3.16 -5.27 9.01
CA LYS A 104 -2.38 -4.06 8.72
C LYS A 104 -0.94 -4.40 8.33
N PHE A 105 -0.52 -3.87 7.21
CA PHE A 105 0.87 -3.61 6.84
C PHE A 105 1.30 -2.31 7.51
N ILE A 106 2.36 -2.35 8.31
CA ILE A 106 2.82 -1.19 9.09
C ILE A 106 4.23 -0.85 8.68
N ILE A 107 4.49 0.45 8.49
CA ILE A 107 5.84 1.02 8.48
C ILE A 107 5.85 2.23 9.38
N LYS A 108 6.80 2.26 10.31
CA LYS A 108 6.92 3.31 11.31
C LYS A 108 8.37 3.75 11.48
N ALA A 109 8.61 5.05 11.33
CA ALA A 109 9.83 5.73 11.74
C ALA A 109 9.45 6.97 12.57
N GLU A 110 10.44 7.78 12.98
CA GLU A 110 10.19 8.96 13.83
C GLU A 110 9.13 9.91 13.25
N ASP A 111 9.22 10.19 11.94
CA ASP A 111 8.33 11.12 11.24
C ASP A 111 7.50 10.47 10.12
N LEU A 112 7.58 9.15 9.98
CA LEU A 112 6.86 8.36 8.98
C LEU A 112 5.92 7.37 9.65
N LEU A 113 4.66 7.36 9.21
CA LEU A 113 3.72 6.29 9.51
C LEU A 113 2.95 5.93 8.24
N LEU A 114 2.92 4.64 7.94
CA LEU A 114 2.07 4.04 6.91
C LEU A 114 1.36 2.84 7.53
N GLU A 115 0.03 2.82 7.48
CA GLU A 115 -0.77 1.66 7.83
C GLU A 115 -1.69 1.31 6.66
N ALA A 116 -1.38 0.22 5.95
CA ALA A 116 -2.13 -0.21 4.78
C ALA A 116 -2.82 -1.55 5.03
N ILE A 117 -4.05 -1.73 4.55
CA ILE A 117 -4.65 -3.07 4.42
C ILE A 117 -4.30 -3.63 3.02
N PRO A 118 -4.43 -4.95 2.80
CA PRO A 118 -4.24 -5.58 1.50
C PRO A 118 -4.91 -4.83 0.33
N LEU A 119 -6.12 -4.30 0.52
CA LEU A 119 -6.83 -3.58 -0.53
C LEU A 119 -6.15 -2.27 -0.92
N HIS A 120 -5.58 -1.51 0.04
CA HIS A 120 -4.79 -0.32 -0.29
C HIS A 120 -3.65 -0.68 -1.23
N LEU A 121 -2.88 -1.73 -0.91
CA LEU A 121 -1.74 -2.17 -1.72
C LEU A 121 -2.17 -2.58 -3.13
N ALA A 122 -3.25 -3.36 -3.25
CA ALA A 122 -3.80 -3.75 -4.54
C ALA A 122 -4.24 -2.54 -5.38
N THR A 123 -4.88 -1.55 -4.76
CA THR A 123 -5.29 -0.30 -5.42
C THR A 123 -4.08 0.53 -5.88
N ILE A 124 -3.06 0.68 -5.03
CA ILE A 124 -1.83 1.42 -5.34
C ILE A 124 -1.13 0.83 -6.57
N TRP A 125 -1.11 -0.49 -6.71
CA TRP A 125 -0.54 -1.18 -7.85
C TRP A 125 -1.48 -1.40 -9.02
N GLN A 126 -2.69 -0.84 -8.96
CA GLN A 126 -3.69 -0.93 -10.01
C GLN A 126 -4.06 -2.38 -10.36
N ASP A 127 -3.95 -3.30 -9.39
CA ASP A 127 -4.25 -4.73 -9.58
C ASP A 127 -5.74 -4.99 -9.34
N LYS A 128 -6.53 -4.81 -10.40
CA LYS A 128 -7.99 -4.98 -10.38
C LYS A 128 -8.40 -6.37 -9.92
N ASP A 129 -7.69 -7.42 -10.34
CA ASP A 129 -8.07 -8.79 -10.03
C ASP A 129 -7.85 -9.10 -8.55
N VAL A 130 -6.69 -8.70 -8.00
CA VAL A 130 -6.42 -8.85 -6.57
C VAL A 130 -7.38 -7.98 -5.74
N ALA A 131 -7.60 -6.72 -6.12
CA ALA A 131 -8.55 -5.84 -5.44
C ALA A 131 -9.95 -6.45 -5.42
N THR A 132 -10.45 -6.95 -6.56
CA THR A 132 -11.74 -7.63 -6.66
C THR A 132 -11.84 -8.85 -5.74
N ARG A 133 -10.76 -9.64 -5.60
CA ARG A 133 -10.75 -10.79 -4.69
C ARG A 133 -10.80 -10.39 -3.23
N LEU A 134 -10.03 -9.37 -2.84
CA LEU A 134 -10.00 -8.87 -1.47
C LEU A 134 -11.37 -8.31 -1.07
N ILE A 135 -11.99 -7.50 -1.93
CA ILE A 135 -13.32 -6.93 -1.66
C ILE A 135 -14.38 -8.04 -1.52
N LYS A 136 -14.37 -9.04 -2.43
CA LYS A 136 -15.27 -10.20 -2.33
C LYS A 136 -15.04 -11.04 -1.07
N ALA A 137 -13.85 -10.98 -0.47
CA ALA A 137 -13.52 -11.63 0.78
C ALA A 137 -13.82 -10.77 2.02
N GLY A 138 -14.50 -9.63 1.87
CA GLY A 138 -14.91 -8.78 2.99
C GLY A 138 -13.87 -7.72 3.38
N SER A 139 -12.97 -7.35 2.47
CA SER A 139 -12.07 -6.23 2.70
C SER A 139 -12.86 -4.94 2.94
N ASP A 140 -12.43 -4.14 3.91
CA ASP A 140 -13.05 -2.85 4.22
C ASP A 140 -12.73 -1.83 3.11
N VAL A 141 -13.71 -1.55 2.26
CA VAL A 141 -13.61 -0.59 1.16
C VAL A 141 -13.55 0.87 1.63
N GLN A 142 -13.89 1.14 2.90
CA GLN A 142 -13.83 2.45 3.54
C GLN A 142 -12.63 2.61 4.46
N ALA A 143 -11.75 1.59 4.56
CA ALA A 143 -10.56 1.68 5.39
C ALA A 143 -9.77 2.93 5.03
N THR A 144 -9.29 3.63 6.05
CA THR A 144 -8.40 4.78 5.84
C THR A 144 -6.96 4.32 5.85
N LEU A 145 -6.17 4.88 4.94
CA LEU A 145 -4.73 4.79 4.85
C LEU A 145 -4.16 6.07 5.49
N PRO A 146 -3.83 6.06 6.80
CA PRO A 146 -3.06 7.13 7.38
C PRO A 146 -1.64 7.08 6.82
N PHE A 147 -1.23 8.20 6.24
CA PHE A 147 0.09 8.40 5.68
C PHE A 147 0.68 9.71 6.20
N LYS A 148 1.66 9.60 7.09
CA LYS A 148 2.41 10.74 7.62
C LYS A 148 3.77 10.77 6.93
N ILE A 149 4.06 11.89 6.25
CA ILE A 149 5.30 12.08 5.48
C ILE A 149 6.31 12.91 6.29
N SER A 150 5.82 13.81 7.14
CA SER A 150 6.63 14.62 8.04
C SER A 150 5.81 15.09 9.24
N LYS A 151 6.43 15.83 10.17
CA LYS A 151 5.73 16.53 11.26
C LYS A 151 4.65 17.49 10.75
N LEU A 152 4.78 17.97 9.52
CA LEU A 152 3.90 18.98 8.94
C LEU A 152 2.86 18.41 7.99
N LEU A 153 3.06 17.22 7.42
CA LEU A 153 2.18 16.67 6.39
C LEU A 153 1.68 15.27 6.76
N SER A 154 0.36 15.15 6.92
CA SER A 154 -0.33 13.88 7.05
C SER A 154 -1.57 13.83 6.16
N VAL A 155 -1.83 12.67 5.60
CA VAL A 155 -2.95 12.40 4.71
C VAL A 155 -3.67 11.16 5.19
N GLU A 156 -5.00 11.18 5.18
CA GLU A 156 -5.85 10.02 5.41
C GLU A 156 -6.75 9.86 4.19
N VAL A 157 -6.54 8.78 3.43
CA VAL A 157 -7.24 8.49 2.17
C VAL A 157 -7.85 7.10 2.19
N THR A 158 -8.89 6.87 1.40
CA THR A 158 -9.53 5.55 1.23
C THR A 158 -9.04 4.88 -0.06
N PRO A 159 -9.34 3.58 -0.29
CA PRO A 159 -9.09 2.95 -1.58
C PRO A 159 -9.69 3.73 -2.75
N LEU A 160 -10.87 4.34 -2.60
CA LEU A 160 -11.50 5.13 -3.67
C LEU A 160 -10.66 6.36 -4.04
N HIS A 161 -10.15 7.11 -3.06
CA HIS A 161 -9.26 8.24 -3.30
C HIS A 161 -7.97 7.83 -4.02
N LEU A 162 -7.36 6.72 -3.62
CA LEU A 162 -6.15 6.18 -4.25
C LEU A 162 -6.42 5.76 -5.69
N ALA A 163 -7.54 5.08 -5.94
CA ALA A 163 -7.95 4.67 -7.28
C ALA A 163 -8.23 5.87 -8.19
N SER A 164 -8.86 6.92 -7.66
CA SER A 164 -9.12 8.17 -8.37
C SER A 164 -7.83 8.92 -8.70
N LEU A 165 -6.88 8.99 -7.75
CA LEU A 165 -5.56 9.57 -7.98
C LEU A 165 -4.78 8.79 -9.04
N ALA A 166 -4.86 7.46 -9.02
CA ALA A 166 -4.17 6.59 -9.97
C ALA A 166 -4.84 6.53 -11.36
N GLU A 167 -5.94 7.26 -11.58
CA GLU A 167 -6.75 7.23 -12.81
C GLU A 167 -7.24 5.81 -13.22
N ASN A 168 -7.40 4.93 -12.23
CA ASN A 168 -7.82 3.56 -12.48
C ASN A 168 -9.34 3.45 -12.48
N GLY A 169 -9.96 3.82 -13.60
CA GLY A 169 -11.42 3.80 -13.77
C GLY A 169 -12.06 2.44 -13.47
N ASP A 170 -11.35 1.35 -13.80
CA ASP A 170 -11.79 -0.02 -13.50
C ASP A 170 -11.88 -0.31 -12.00
N THR A 171 -10.88 0.13 -11.23
CA THR A 171 -10.86 -0.03 -9.78
C THR A 171 -11.83 0.93 -9.10
N VAL A 172 -11.96 2.17 -9.60
CA VAL A 172 -12.99 3.11 -9.16
C VAL A 172 -14.37 2.49 -9.34
N HIS A 173 -14.67 1.98 -10.53
CA HIS A 173 -15.97 1.36 -10.82
C HIS A 173 -16.22 0.13 -9.93
N GLY A 174 -15.21 -0.73 -9.77
CA GLY A 174 -15.30 -1.91 -8.90
C GLY A 174 -15.54 -1.55 -7.43
N LEU A 175 -14.83 -0.55 -6.89
CA LEU A 175 -15.02 -0.07 -5.53
C LEU A 175 -16.43 0.50 -5.32
N LEU A 176 -16.93 1.33 -6.25
CA LEU A 176 -18.27 1.91 -6.19
C LEU A 176 -19.37 0.83 -6.26
N GLN A 177 -19.25 -0.12 -7.20
CA GLN A 177 -20.18 -1.25 -7.30
C GLN A 177 -20.24 -2.10 -6.02
N LEU A 178 -19.14 -2.17 -5.29
CA LEU A 178 -19.00 -2.96 -4.07
C LEU A 178 -19.25 -2.14 -2.80
N GLY A 179 -19.84 -0.94 -2.94
CA GLY A 179 -20.36 -0.15 -1.82
C GLY A 179 -19.39 0.85 -1.22
N ALA A 180 -18.24 1.12 -1.86
CA ALA A 180 -17.39 2.23 -1.47
C ALA A 180 -18.16 3.56 -1.61
N LYS A 181 -18.09 4.41 -0.59
CA LYS A 181 -18.74 5.71 -0.57
C LYS A 181 -17.71 6.80 -0.80
N ASP A 182 -18.06 7.77 -1.64
CA ASP A 182 -17.28 9.01 -1.74
C ASP A 182 -17.39 9.74 -0.40
N THR A 183 -16.25 9.81 0.29
CA THR A 183 -16.09 10.44 1.61
C THR A 183 -14.94 11.42 1.49
N SER A 184 -14.82 12.39 2.39
CA SER A 184 -13.67 13.30 2.36
C SER A 184 -12.41 12.61 2.89
N ALA A 185 -11.34 12.59 2.10
CA ALA A 185 -9.99 12.42 2.62
C ALA A 185 -9.60 13.64 3.46
N ILE A 186 -8.77 13.42 4.48
CA ILE A 186 -8.28 14.49 5.36
C ILE A 186 -6.81 14.71 5.08
N ILE A 187 -6.46 15.93 4.66
CA ILE A 187 -5.09 16.36 4.46
C ILE A 187 -4.78 17.43 5.50
N ARG A 188 -3.70 17.23 6.24
CA ARG A 188 -3.22 18.20 7.23
C ARG A 188 -1.87 18.72 6.79
N VAL A 189 -1.75 20.05 6.73
CA VAL A 189 -0.52 20.76 6.42
C VAL A 189 -0.26 21.78 7.52
N ALA A 190 0.67 21.49 8.42
CA ALA A 190 0.89 22.25 9.65
C ALA A 190 -0.43 22.42 10.44
N GLN A 191 -0.96 23.64 10.54
CA GLN A 191 -2.23 23.93 11.21
C GLN A 191 -3.44 23.88 10.27
N MET A 192 -3.24 23.72 8.97
CA MET A 192 -4.32 23.64 7.99
C MET A 192 -4.91 22.22 7.95
N ARG A 193 -6.24 22.15 7.81
CA ARG A 193 -6.99 20.94 7.51
C ARG A 193 -7.75 21.18 6.20
N VAL A 194 -7.49 20.34 5.21
CA VAL A 194 -8.17 20.34 3.91
C VAL A 194 -8.91 19.01 3.78
N GLU A 195 -10.15 19.10 3.31
CA GLU A 195 -10.96 17.93 2.99
C GLU A 195 -11.09 17.82 1.48
N MET A 196 -10.77 16.66 0.93
CA MET A 196 -10.78 16.40 -0.52
C MET A 196 -11.52 15.10 -0.78
N SER A 197 -12.52 15.13 -1.65
CA SER A 197 -13.22 13.93 -2.12
C SER A 197 -12.52 13.27 -3.29
N ALA A 198 -13.00 12.10 -3.73
CA ALA A 198 -12.42 11.32 -4.83
C ALA A 198 -12.28 12.13 -6.13
N ILE A 199 -13.25 12.99 -6.47
CA ILE A 199 -13.18 13.84 -7.67
C ILE A 199 -12.05 14.86 -7.61
N HIS A 200 -11.73 15.39 -6.42
CA HIS A 200 -10.61 16.32 -6.26
C HIS A 200 -9.28 15.61 -6.51
N PHE A 201 -9.14 14.34 -6.08
CA PHE A 201 -7.96 13.52 -6.38
C PHE A 201 -7.85 13.17 -7.86
N ALA A 202 -8.96 12.88 -8.55
CA ALA A 202 -8.96 12.67 -9.99
C ALA A 202 -8.55 13.95 -10.76
N ALA A 203 -8.97 15.12 -10.28
CA ALA A 203 -8.63 16.41 -10.89
C ALA A 203 -7.14 16.78 -10.75
N ILE A 204 -6.45 16.34 -9.68
CA ILE A 204 -5.01 16.62 -9.47
C ILE A 204 -4.17 16.12 -10.65
N ASN A 205 -4.50 14.96 -11.23
CA ASN A 205 -3.75 14.37 -12.35
C ASN A 205 -4.34 14.71 -13.74
N GLY A 206 -5.40 15.52 -13.81
CA GLY A 206 -5.91 16.08 -15.07
C GLY A 206 -6.88 15.19 -15.87
N SER A 207 -7.48 14.17 -15.26
CA SER A 207 -8.32 13.18 -15.98
C SER A 207 -9.79 13.58 -16.10
N THR A 208 -10.31 13.62 -17.33
CA THR A 208 -11.75 13.77 -17.65
C THR A 208 -12.52 12.44 -17.55
N ALA A 209 -11.82 11.30 -17.51
CA ALA A 209 -12.45 9.97 -17.55
C ALA A 209 -13.24 9.61 -16.27
N VAL A 210 -12.78 10.04 -15.10
CA VAL A 210 -13.46 9.76 -13.82
C VAL A 210 -14.67 10.68 -13.61
N THR A 211 -14.70 11.86 -14.24
CA THR A 211 -15.79 12.84 -14.11
C THR A 211 -17.07 12.48 -14.88
N GLN A 212 -17.04 11.40 -15.68
CA GLN A 212 -18.18 10.96 -16.51
C GLN A 212 -18.90 9.71 -15.98
N LEU A 213 -18.52 9.20 -14.79
CA LEU A 213 -19.21 8.12 -14.09
C LEU A 213 -20.39 8.64 -13.27
#